data_AF-B2GIB9-F1
#
_entry.id   AF-B2GIB9-F1
#
_cell.length_a   1.000
_cell.length_b   1.000
_cell.length_c   1.000
_cell.angle_alpha   90.00
_cell.angle_beta   90.00
_cell.angle_gamma   90.00
#
_symmetry.space_group_name_H-M   'P 1'
#
loop_
_entity.id
_entity.type
_entity.pdbx_description
1 polymer ?
#
loop_
_entity_poly.entity_id
_entity_poly.type
_entity_poly.pdbx_seq_one_letter_code
_entity_poly.pdbx_strand_id
1 'polypeptide(L)'
;MDLMTKVLGNSVMHMRSLLSAVVDTSWVVPAGDVEWSCRDTAAHVADDLFSYASQMIAEPQDNYLPIDAVIDPNATNRQILDAIAMCGRMLELAVENAQPEATGWHPYGVSDGSGFAAMGATRDLVHATTGSALPQLTHR
;
A
#
# COMPACT_ATOMS: atom_id res chain seq x y z
N MET A 1 -4.94 -8.02 -18.05
CA MET A 1 -4.34 -7.09 -17.08
C MET A 1 -4.16 -5.74 -17.75
N ASP A 2 -5.01 -4.81 -17.34
CA ASP A 2 -4.99 -3.42 -17.77
C ASP A 2 -3.65 -2.74 -17.45
N LEU A 3 -3.32 -1.64 -18.15
CA LEU A 3 -2.08 -0.91 -17.98
C LEU A 3 -1.89 -0.46 -16.52
N MET A 4 -2.94 0.03 -15.86
CA MET A 4 -2.79 0.60 -14.52
C MET A 4 -2.63 -0.48 -13.45
N THR A 5 -3.28 -1.63 -13.59
CA THR A 5 -3.03 -2.80 -12.72
C THR A 5 -1.56 -3.25 -12.79
N LYS A 6 -0.91 -3.16 -13.97
CA LYS A 6 0.53 -3.47 -14.09
C LYS A 6 1.40 -2.44 -13.37
N VAL A 7 1.03 -1.17 -13.42
CA VAL A 7 1.74 -0.11 -12.70
C VAL A 7 1.66 -0.35 -11.19
N LEU A 8 0.47 -0.69 -10.68
CA LEU A 8 0.27 -1.10 -9.29
C LEU A 8 1.13 -2.32 -8.91
N GLY A 9 1.08 -3.41 -9.67
CA GLY A 9 1.90 -4.58 -9.34
C GLY A 9 3.40 -4.28 -9.34
N ASN A 10 3.86 -3.44 -10.28
CA ASN A 10 5.25 -3.00 -10.32
C ASN A 10 5.64 -2.11 -9.13
N SER A 11 4.76 -1.21 -8.67
CA SER A 11 5.04 -0.35 -7.52
C SER A 11 5.14 -1.16 -6.22
N VAL A 12 4.23 -2.12 -6.01
CA VAL A 12 4.26 -3.04 -4.86
C VAL A 12 5.58 -3.83 -4.85
N MET A 13 5.95 -4.41 -6.00
CA MET A 13 7.23 -5.13 -6.14
C MET A 13 8.44 -4.23 -5.87
N HIS A 14 8.41 -3.00 -6.37
CA HIS A 14 9.50 -2.04 -6.17
C HIS A 14 9.66 -1.65 -4.70
N MET A 15 8.58 -1.28 -4.02
CA MET A 15 8.58 -0.94 -2.59
C MET A 15 9.07 -2.13 -1.76
N ARG A 16 8.56 -3.32 -2.03
CA ARG A 16 8.99 -4.56 -1.34
C ARG A 16 10.48 -4.81 -1.52
N SER A 17 11.01 -4.62 -2.74
CA SER A 17 12.43 -4.80 -3.04
C SER A 17 13.30 -3.83 -2.25
N LEU A 18 12.95 -2.54 -2.27
CA LEU A 18 13.69 -1.49 -1.55
C LEU A 18 13.70 -1.73 -0.03
N LEU A 19 12.54 -2.01 0.56
CA LEU A 19 12.44 -2.24 2.01
C LEU A 19 13.02 -3.58 2.43
N SER A 20 13.03 -4.59 1.55
CA SER A 20 13.70 -5.87 1.81
C SER A 20 15.21 -5.70 2.04
N ALA A 21 15.83 -4.70 1.40
CA ALA A 21 17.26 -4.42 1.58
C ALA A 21 17.62 -3.91 2.98
N VAL A 22 16.64 -3.42 3.74
CA VAL A 22 16.81 -2.85 5.09
C VAL A 22 15.88 -3.51 6.11
N VAL A 23 15.37 -4.71 5.80
CA VAL A 23 14.34 -5.41 6.59
C VAL A 23 14.82 -5.79 8.00
N ASP A 24 16.13 -6.00 8.16
CA ASP A 24 16.74 -6.38 9.45
C ASP A 24 17.12 -5.16 10.32
N THR A 25 16.83 -3.94 9.85
CA THR A 25 17.02 -2.71 10.63
C THR A 25 15.79 -2.37 11.48
N SER A 26 15.96 -1.57 12.53
CA SER A 26 14.83 -1.09 13.32
C SER A 26 13.97 -0.13 12.51
N TRP A 27 12.69 -0.43 12.35
CA TRP A 27 11.70 0.44 11.68
C TRP A 27 10.93 1.34 12.65
N VAL A 28 11.25 1.31 13.95
CA VAL A 28 10.63 2.16 14.98
C VAL A 28 11.29 3.55 15.04
N VAL A 29 11.87 3.99 13.93
CA VAL A 29 12.48 5.31 13.77
C VAL A 29 11.58 6.18 12.90
N PRO A 30 11.63 7.52 13.03
CA PRO A 30 10.81 8.42 12.22
C PRO A 30 10.99 8.22 10.71
N ALA A 31 9.90 8.32 9.95
CA ALA A 31 9.87 8.23 8.50
C ALA A 31 10.19 9.59 7.85
N GLY A 32 11.45 10.01 7.91
CA GLY A 32 11.84 11.36 7.45
C GLY A 32 11.38 12.42 8.46
N ASP A 33 10.67 13.45 7.99
CA ASP A 33 10.27 14.60 8.82
C ASP A 33 8.85 14.48 9.42
N VAL A 34 8.21 13.30 9.33
CA VAL A 34 6.88 13.06 9.92
C VAL A 34 6.98 12.32 11.25
N GLU A 35 5.95 12.48 12.09
CA GLU A 35 5.87 11.84 13.42
C GLU A 35 5.73 10.30 13.37
N TRP A 36 5.29 9.77 12.23
CA TRP A 36 5.12 8.33 12.06
C TRP A 36 6.46 7.61 11.93
N SER A 37 6.54 6.43 12.53
CA SER A 37 7.71 5.57 12.30
C SER A 37 7.69 4.96 10.90
N CYS A 38 8.83 4.44 10.45
CA CYS A 38 8.91 3.66 9.23
C CYS A 38 7.95 2.45 9.26
N ARG A 39 7.79 1.84 10.44
CA ARG A 39 6.86 0.73 10.66
C ARG A 39 5.41 1.17 10.50
N ASP A 40 5.03 2.30 11.11
CA ASP A 40 3.66 2.82 11.04
C ASP A 40 3.30 3.20 9.61
N THR A 41 4.25 3.80 8.89
CA THR A 41 4.08 4.16 7.48
C THR A 41 3.92 2.92 6.59
N ALA A 42 4.68 1.85 6.83
CA ALA A 42 4.54 0.59 6.09
C ALA A 42 3.20 -0.12 6.39
N ALA A 43 2.76 -0.10 7.66
CA ALA A 43 1.45 -0.62 8.04
C ALA A 43 0.31 0.17 7.38
N HIS A 44 0.43 1.50 7.36
CA HIS A 44 -0.50 2.40 6.68
C HIS A 44 -0.65 2.08 5.19
N VAL A 45 0.45 1.79 4.49
CA VAL A 45 0.38 1.40 3.06
C VAL A 45 -0.40 0.11 2.86
N ALA A 46 -0.20 -0.90 3.72
CA ALA A 46 -0.98 -2.13 3.64
C ALA A 46 -2.49 -1.85 3.83
N ASP A 47 -2.84 -0.95 4.74
CA ASP A 47 -4.22 -0.54 5.00
C ASP A 47 -4.83 0.28 3.86
N ASP A 48 -4.10 1.22 3.25
CA ASP A 48 -4.57 1.94 2.06
C ASP A 48 -4.95 0.97 0.95
N LEU A 49 -4.06 0.02 0.63
CA LEU A 49 -4.28 -0.94 -0.45
C LEU A 49 -5.49 -1.84 -0.15
N PHE A 50 -5.65 -2.27 1.10
CA PHE A 50 -6.81 -3.03 1.55
C PHE A 50 -8.11 -2.21 1.45
N SER A 51 -8.07 -0.97 1.91
CA SER A 51 -9.22 -0.05 1.88
C SER A 51 -9.63 0.24 0.45
N TYR A 52 -8.68 0.51 -0.45
CA TYR A 52 -8.93 0.73 -1.88
C TYR A 52 -9.55 -0.50 -2.56
N ALA A 53 -9.06 -1.70 -2.23
CA ALA A 53 -9.66 -2.94 -2.73
C ALA A 53 -11.11 -3.05 -2.26
N SER A 54 -11.37 -2.74 -0.99
CA SER A 54 -12.70 -2.77 -0.39
C SER A 54 -13.66 -1.76 -1.04
N GLN A 55 -13.19 -0.54 -1.36
CA GLN A 55 -14.00 0.45 -2.08
C GLN A 55 -14.39 -0.04 -3.48
N MET A 56 -13.49 -0.73 -4.19
CA MET A 56 -13.80 -1.28 -5.51
C MET A 56 -14.74 -2.49 -5.46
N ILE A 57 -14.74 -3.25 -4.35
CA ILE A 57 -15.62 -4.41 -4.18
C ILE A 57 -17.03 -3.98 -3.75
N ALA A 58 -17.13 -2.98 -2.87
CA ALA A 58 -18.40 -2.58 -2.26
C ALA A 58 -19.05 -1.34 -2.89
N GLU A 59 -18.30 -0.57 -3.68
CA GLU A 59 -18.76 0.63 -4.41
C GLU A 59 -19.49 1.68 -3.53
N PRO A 60 -19.01 1.99 -2.29
CA PRO A 60 -19.64 3.00 -1.46
C PRO A 60 -19.47 4.40 -2.05
N GLN A 61 -20.42 5.29 -1.76
CA GLN A 61 -20.54 6.59 -2.45
C GLN A 61 -20.17 7.81 -1.60
N ASP A 62 -19.97 7.64 -0.29
CA ASP A 62 -19.82 8.77 0.64
C ASP A 62 -18.73 8.59 1.71
N ASN A 63 -18.23 7.36 1.92
CA ASN A 63 -17.19 7.11 2.91
C ASN A 63 -16.39 5.83 2.61
N TYR A 64 -15.30 5.62 3.34
CA TYR A 64 -14.69 4.31 3.46
C TYR A 64 -15.64 3.34 4.18
N LEU A 65 -15.55 2.06 3.81
CA LEU A 65 -16.12 1.02 4.65
C LEU A 65 -15.48 1.08 6.06
N PRO A 66 -16.24 0.80 7.12
CA PRO A 66 -15.74 0.86 8.50
C PRO A 66 -14.93 -0.39 8.86
N ILE A 67 -13.93 -0.72 8.05
CA ILE A 67 -13.02 -1.86 8.21
C ILE A 67 -11.61 -1.44 7.84
N ASP A 68 -10.64 -1.83 8.68
CA ASP A 68 -9.23 -1.49 8.50
C ASP A 68 -8.38 -2.77 8.56
N ALA A 69 -7.28 -2.80 7.80
CA ALA A 69 -6.26 -3.81 7.93
C ALA A 69 -5.26 -3.41 9.03
N VAL A 70 -5.32 -4.10 10.16
CA VAL A 70 -4.42 -3.85 11.29
C VAL A 70 -3.28 -4.86 11.32
N ILE A 71 -2.05 -4.38 11.22
CA ILE A 71 -0.85 -5.19 11.38
C ILE A 71 -0.69 -5.61 12.85
N ASP A 72 -0.46 -6.91 13.09
CA ASP A 72 -0.13 -7.44 14.43
C ASP A 72 1.04 -6.64 15.04
N PRO A 73 0.93 -6.12 16.29
CA PRO A 73 2.00 -5.37 16.93
C PRO A 73 3.32 -6.16 17.04
N ASN A 74 3.28 -7.49 17.03
CA ASN A 74 4.44 -8.37 17.08
C ASN A 74 4.95 -8.82 15.70
N ALA A 75 4.31 -8.37 14.61
CA ALA A 75 4.76 -8.69 13.27
C ALA A 75 6.17 -8.15 13.02
N THR A 76 7.02 -9.00 12.46
CA THR A 76 8.33 -8.62 11.92
C THR A 76 8.18 -7.74 10.70
N ASN A 77 9.21 -6.95 10.38
CA ASN A 77 9.26 -6.13 9.16
C ASN A 77 8.99 -6.95 7.89
N ARG A 78 9.48 -8.19 7.84
CA ARG A 78 9.22 -9.10 6.72
C ARG A 78 7.74 -9.46 6.58
N GLN A 79 7.07 -9.75 7.68
CA GLN A 79 5.63 -10.02 7.69
C GLN A 79 4.81 -8.79 7.28
N ILE A 80 5.27 -7.58 7.59
CA ILE A 80 4.65 -6.34 7.10
C ILE A 80 4.77 -6.24 5.57
N LEU A 81 5.95 -6.56 5.01
CA LEU A 81 6.12 -6.60 3.55
C LEU A 81 5.27 -7.66 2.86
N ASP A 82 5.04 -8.80 3.52
CA ASP A 82 4.10 -9.81 3.03
C ASP A 82 2.65 -9.32 3.08
N ALA A 83 2.27 -8.57 4.12
CA ALA A 83 0.95 -7.93 4.20
C ALA A 83 0.73 -6.89 3.09
N ILE A 84 1.71 -6.00 2.84
CA ILE A 84 1.65 -5.03 1.73
C ILE A 84 1.46 -5.75 0.39
N ALA A 85 2.26 -6.80 0.13
CA ALA A 85 2.14 -7.56 -1.11
C ALA A 85 0.78 -8.25 -1.27
N MET A 86 0.23 -8.78 -0.18
CA MET A 86 -1.09 -9.40 -0.15
C MET A 86 -2.20 -8.36 -0.42
N CYS A 87 -2.18 -7.21 0.28
CA CYS A 87 -3.16 -6.13 0.07
C CYS A 87 -3.06 -5.53 -1.33
N GLY A 88 -1.85 -5.36 -1.87
CA GLY A 88 -1.65 -4.94 -3.26
C GLY A 88 -2.29 -5.92 -4.24
N ARG A 89 -2.13 -7.23 -4.02
CA ARG A 89 -2.79 -8.25 -4.83
C ARG A 89 -4.32 -8.24 -4.68
N MET A 90 -4.85 -7.94 -3.49
CA MET A 90 -6.29 -7.75 -3.31
C MET A 90 -6.80 -6.60 -4.17
N LEU A 91 -6.11 -5.47 -4.20
CA LEU A 91 -6.50 -4.32 -5.02
C LEU A 91 -6.41 -4.65 -6.52
N GLU A 92 -5.34 -5.33 -6.96
CA GLU A 92 -5.25 -5.80 -8.35
C GLU A 92 -6.46 -6.66 -8.72
N LEU A 93 -6.80 -7.64 -7.90
CA LEU A 93 -7.93 -8.54 -8.13
C LEU A 93 -9.27 -7.80 -8.11
N ALA A 94 -9.46 -6.84 -7.20
CA ALA A 94 -10.66 -6.03 -7.13
C ALA A 94 -10.84 -5.22 -8.41
N VAL A 95 -9.78 -4.55 -8.89
CA VAL A 95 -9.80 -3.77 -10.13
C VAL A 95 -10.00 -4.65 -11.36
N GLU A 96 -9.34 -5.81 -11.43
CA GLU A 96 -9.45 -6.73 -12.57
C GLU A 96 -10.84 -7.35 -12.73
N ASN A 97 -11.61 -7.46 -11.64
CA ASN A 97 -12.93 -8.09 -11.62
C ASN A 97 -14.09 -7.10 -11.43
N ALA A 98 -13.80 -5.80 -11.28
CA ALA A 98 -14.82 -4.77 -11.19
C ALA A 98 -15.63 -4.67 -12.50
N GLN A 99 -16.91 -4.29 -12.39
CA GLN A 99 -17.69 -3.91 -13.57
C GLN A 99 -17.11 -2.64 -14.20
N PRO A 100 -17.23 -2.43 -15.52
CA PRO A 100 -16.69 -1.24 -16.18
C PRO A 100 -17.21 0.09 -15.62
N GLU A 101 -18.44 0.10 -15.08
CA GLU A 101 -19.09 1.26 -14.49
C GLU A 101 -18.89 1.38 -12.97
N ALA A 102 -18.20 0.41 -12.36
CA ALA A 102 -17.98 0.38 -10.91
C ALA A 102 -17.13 1.58 -10.48
N THR A 103 -17.60 2.27 -9.44
CA THR A 103 -16.89 3.39 -8.85
C THR A 103 -16.91 3.31 -7.33
N GLY A 104 -15.83 3.78 -6.71
CA GLY A 104 -15.70 3.86 -5.26
C GLY A 104 -15.42 5.29 -4.81
N TRP A 105 -15.86 5.62 -3.61
CA TRP A 105 -15.56 6.88 -2.96
C TRP A 105 -14.12 6.93 -2.44
N HIS A 106 -13.46 8.08 -2.60
CA HIS A 106 -12.21 8.43 -1.94
C HIS A 106 -12.33 9.89 -1.43
N PRO A 107 -11.63 10.30 -0.35
CA PRO A 107 -11.70 11.68 0.15
C PRO A 107 -11.37 12.78 -0.87
N TYR A 108 -10.65 12.43 -1.94
CA TYR A 108 -10.31 13.35 -3.05
C TYR A 108 -11.20 13.21 -4.28
N GLY A 109 -12.27 12.42 -4.22
CA GLY A 109 -13.24 12.23 -5.29
C GLY A 109 -13.62 10.76 -5.52
N VAL A 110 -14.75 10.55 -6.20
CA VAL A 110 -15.16 9.22 -6.67
C VAL A 110 -14.28 8.81 -7.85
N SER A 111 -13.85 7.54 -7.90
CA SER A 111 -12.97 7.03 -8.94
C SER A 111 -13.34 5.62 -9.40
N ASP A 112 -12.90 5.27 -10.60
CA ASP A 112 -13.05 3.93 -11.18
C ASP A 112 -11.86 3.02 -10.80
N GLY A 113 -11.88 1.78 -11.28
CA GLY A 113 -10.80 0.81 -11.01
C GLY A 113 -9.42 1.27 -11.46
N SER A 114 -9.32 2.01 -12.59
CA SER A 114 -8.03 2.56 -13.04
C SER A 114 -7.54 3.64 -12.10
N GLY A 115 -8.43 4.51 -11.63
CA GLY A 115 -8.12 5.52 -10.63
C GLY A 115 -7.63 4.92 -9.32
N PHE A 116 -8.31 3.89 -8.80
CA PHE A 116 -7.86 3.20 -7.59
C PHE A 116 -6.51 2.48 -7.76
N ALA A 117 -6.26 1.86 -8.92
CA ALA A 117 -4.95 1.29 -9.21
C ALA A 117 -3.84 2.36 -9.25
N ALA A 118 -4.12 3.54 -9.83
CA ALA A 118 -3.18 4.66 -9.85
C ALA A 118 -2.93 5.24 -8.44
N MET A 119 -3.97 5.34 -7.61
CA MET A 119 -3.84 5.78 -6.22
C MET A 119 -3.00 4.80 -5.40
N GLY A 120 -3.25 3.48 -5.51
CA GLY A 120 -2.43 2.45 -4.87
C GLY A 120 -0.95 2.54 -5.28
N ALA A 121 -0.68 2.67 -6.57
CA ALA A 121 0.69 2.84 -7.05
C ALA A 121 1.37 4.11 -6.53
N THR A 122 0.60 5.20 -6.40
CA THR A 122 1.10 6.45 -5.82
C THR A 122 1.45 6.28 -4.34
N ARG A 123 0.63 5.55 -3.56
CA ARG A 123 0.92 5.28 -2.15
C ARG A 123 2.22 4.50 -2.00
N ASP A 124 2.40 3.43 -2.77
CA ASP A 124 3.64 2.65 -2.74
C ASP A 124 4.86 3.50 -3.06
N LEU A 125 4.80 4.30 -4.14
CA LEU A 125 5.95 5.07 -4.62
C LEU A 125 6.32 6.22 -3.66
N VAL A 126 5.33 6.92 -3.12
CA VAL A 126 5.57 8.01 -2.16
C VAL A 126 6.18 7.45 -0.87
N HIS A 127 5.65 6.33 -0.37
CA HIS A 127 6.09 5.74 0.90
C HIS A 127 7.28 4.78 0.76
N ALA A 128 7.69 4.40 -0.46
CA ALA A 128 8.94 3.65 -0.66
C ALA A 128 10.16 4.42 -0.12
N THR A 129 10.09 5.76 -0.13
CA THR A 129 11.14 6.65 0.41
C THR A 129 11.28 6.58 1.93
N THR A 130 10.33 6.00 2.66
CA THR A 130 10.48 5.74 4.10
C THR A 130 11.72 4.89 4.40
N GLY A 131 12.14 4.01 3.48
CA GLY A 131 13.40 3.28 3.61
C GLY A 131 14.66 4.17 3.58
N SER A 132 14.57 5.39 3.05
CA SER A 132 15.71 6.33 3.03
C SER A 132 16.05 6.89 4.42
N ALA A 133 15.10 6.85 5.37
CA ALA A 133 15.34 7.17 6.77
C ALA A 133 16.05 6.03 7.54
N LEU A 134 16.12 4.83 6.94
CA LEU A 134 16.75 3.66 7.55
C LEU A 134 18.25 3.60 7.21
N PRO A 135 19.09 3.11 8.15
CA PRO A 135 20.49 2.87 7.86
C PRO A 135 20.63 1.89 6.69
N GLN A 136 21.31 2.33 5.62
CA GLN A 136 21.64 1.44 4.52
C GLN A 136 22.68 0.43 5.00
N LEU A 137 22.45 -0.86 4.72
CA LEU A 137 23.45 -1.90 4.96
C LEU A 137 24.64 -1.63 4.04
N THR A 138 25.70 -1.02 4.57
CA THR A 138 26.97 -0.96 3.86
C THR A 138 27.54 -2.38 3.83
N HIS A 139 27.51 -3.01 2.66
CA HIS A 139 28.27 -4.24 2.44
C HIS A 139 29.75 -3.94 2.74
N ARG A 140 30.28 -4.53 3.82
CA ARG A 140 31.71 -4.75 4.00
C ARG A 140 32.09 -6.08 3.38
#